data_AF-A0A225WSW9-F1
#
_entry.id   AF-A0A225WSW9-F1
#
_cell.length_a   1.000
_cell.length_b   1.000
_cell.length_c   1.000
_cell.angle_alpha   90.00
_cell.angle_beta   90.00
_cell.angle_gamma   90.00
#
_symmetry.space_group_name_H-M   'P 1'
#
loop_
_entity.id
_entity.type
_entity.pdbx_description
1 polymer ?
#
loop_
_entity_poly.entity_id
_entity_poly.type
_entity_poly.pdbx_seq_one_letter_code
_entity_poly.pdbx_strand_id
1 'polypeptide(L)'
;MALGDDLLALQFYFIPPSLWAQIATKNNRYHSQSILLRMKAIRSQQGRASLNIEDLFAWHERLILNHGSVLGVMGLLIEGMLQSIRKSVAAHCSTKQVGALPTNRFNLFNRFFHIMGCLRFSNKRSPRAGVDRAWKIRPMMDVLQRTFARGFHAPSVISFDEATRPSRSRYNPT
;
A
#
# COMPACT_ATOMS: atom_id res chain seq x y z
N MET A 1 1.80 -0.98 31.72
CA MET A 1 1.59 -1.86 30.56
C MET A 1 2.86 -1.79 29.73
N ALA A 2 3.56 -2.91 29.54
CA ALA A 2 4.78 -2.91 28.73
C ALA A 2 4.40 -2.70 27.26
N LEU A 3 5.29 -2.10 26.46
CA LEU A 3 5.06 -1.88 25.03
C LEU A 3 4.76 -3.19 24.27
N GLY A 4 5.23 -4.33 24.78
CA GLY A 4 4.96 -5.66 24.22
C GLY A 4 3.56 -6.21 24.51
N ASP A 5 2.81 -5.64 25.45
CA ASP A 5 1.48 -6.12 25.84
C ASP A 5 0.36 -5.57 24.93
N ASP A 6 0.69 -4.54 24.13
CA ASP A 6 -0.21 -3.96 23.12
C ASP A 6 0.38 -4.15 21.72
N LEU A 7 -0.20 -5.09 20.97
CA LEU A 7 0.21 -5.43 19.61
C LEU A 7 0.14 -4.22 18.66
N LEU A 8 -0.82 -3.30 18.87
CA LEU A 8 -0.97 -2.11 18.04
C LEU A 8 0.13 -1.09 18.35
N ALA A 9 0.45 -0.89 19.64
CA ALA A 9 1.56 -0.05 20.05
C ALA A 9 2.90 -0.60 19.55
N LEU A 10 3.10 -1.93 19.61
CA LEU A 10 4.28 -2.59 19.07
C LEU A 10 4.39 -2.42 17.55
N GLN A 11 3.27 -2.53 16.83
CA GLN A 11 3.22 -2.28 15.40
C GLN A 11 3.60 -0.83 15.06
N PHE A 12 3.07 0.15 15.79
CA PHE A 12 3.41 1.57 15.59
C PHE A 12 4.82 1.92 16.04
N TYR A 13 5.43 1.13 16.92
CA TYR A 13 6.85 1.28 17.22
C TYR A 13 7.71 0.96 15.98
N PHE A 14 7.47 -0.19 15.34
CA PHE A 14 8.25 -0.59 14.17
C PHE A 14 7.90 0.20 12.90
N ILE A 15 6.62 0.53 12.73
CA ILE A 15 6.11 1.26 11.58
C ILE A 15 5.37 2.53 12.06
N PRO A 16 6.12 3.61 12.37
CA PRO A 16 5.59 4.79 13.01
C PRO A 16 4.56 5.53 12.16
N PRO A 17 3.54 6.17 12.78
CA PRO A 17 2.56 7.01 12.09
C PRO A 17 3.19 8.09 11.20
N SER A 18 4.37 8.58 11.56
CA SER A 18 5.13 9.56 10.77
C SER A 18 5.58 9.01 9.42
N LEU A 19 5.95 7.73 9.32
CA LEU A 19 6.24 7.07 8.05
C LEU A 19 4.99 7.01 7.18
N TRP A 20 3.84 6.64 7.78
CA TRP A 20 2.57 6.58 7.07
C TRP A 20 2.11 7.94 6.55
N ALA A 21 2.31 9.00 7.33
CA ALA A 21 2.06 10.38 6.91
C ALA A 21 2.91 10.77 5.68
N GLN A 22 4.18 10.38 5.67
CA GLN A 22 5.07 10.62 4.53
C GLN A 22 4.60 9.84 3.30
N ILE A 23 4.22 8.57 3.46
CA ILE A 23 3.70 7.72 2.37
C ILE A 23 2.42 8.33 1.79
N ALA A 24 1.47 8.73 2.63
CA ALA A 24 0.25 9.40 2.20
C ALA A 24 0.58 10.66 1.39
N THR A 25 1.52 11.49 1.87
CA THR A 25 1.96 12.70 1.16
C THR A 25 2.56 12.37 -0.21
N LYS A 26 3.44 11.36 -0.31
CA LYS A 26 4.06 10.96 -1.58
C LYS A 26 3.05 10.35 -2.54
N ASN A 27 2.15 9.50 -2.04
CA ASN A 27 1.06 8.92 -2.81
C ASN A 27 0.15 10.01 -3.37
N ASN A 28 -0.33 10.92 -2.53
CA ASN A 28 -1.24 12.00 -2.94
C ASN A 28 -0.58 12.90 -3.98
N ARG A 29 0.71 13.24 -3.79
CA ARG A 29 1.47 13.99 -4.80
C ARG A 29 1.56 13.25 -6.15
N TYR A 30 1.82 11.95 -6.12
CA TYR A 30 1.85 11.14 -7.34
C TYR A 30 0.47 11.03 -7.99
N HIS A 31 -0.57 10.87 -7.17
CA HIS A 31 -1.95 10.80 -7.63
C HIS A 31 -2.31 12.09 -8.37
N SER A 32 -2.12 13.27 -7.77
CA SER A 32 -2.38 14.57 -8.42
C SER A 32 -1.59 14.76 -9.72
N GLN A 33 -0.35 14.27 -9.80
CA GLN A 33 0.48 14.38 -11.01
C GLN A 33 0.09 13.39 -12.11
N SER A 34 -0.42 12.21 -11.76
CA SER A 34 -0.70 11.13 -12.70
C SER A 34 -2.18 11.04 -13.10
N ILE A 35 -3.07 11.73 -12.38
CA ILE A 35 -4.50 11.60 -12.57
C ILE A 35 -4.91 12.03 -13.98
N LEU A 36 -4.44 13.17 -14.48
CA LEU A 36 -4.79 13.65 -15.81
C LEU A 36 -4.34 12.69 -16.92
N LEU A 37 -3.13 12.13 -16.81
CA LEU A 37 -2.60 11.17 -17.77
C LEU A 37 -3.37 9.85 -17.73
N ARG A 38 -3.73 9.37 -16.53
CA ARG A 38 -4.56 8.17 -16.36
C ARG A 38 -5.99 8.39 -16.88
N MET A 39 -6.58 9.55 -16.63
CA MET A 39 -7.89 9.93 -17.15
C MET A 39 -7.90 9.89 -18.68
N LYS A 40 -6.87 10.43 -19.33
CA LYS A 40 -6.73 10.37 -20.79
C LYS A 40 -6.60 8.93 -21.30
N ALA A 41 -5.81 8.08 -20.62
CA ALA A 41 -5.67 6.67 -20.98
C ALA A 41 -6.99 5.89 -20.83
N ILE A 42 -7.70 6.08 -19.71
CA ILE A 42 -9.00 5.44 -19.46
C ILE A 42 -10.04 5.89 -20.50
N ARG A 43 -10.12 7.20 -20.77
CA ARG A 43 -11.01 7.76 -21.81
C ARG A 43 -10.70 7.21 -23.19
N SER A 44 -9.42 7.00 -23.52
CA SER A 44 -9.03 6.39 -24.79
C SER A 44 -9.41 4.91 -24.90
N GLN A 45 -9.50 4.21 -23.76
CA GLN A 45 -9.88 2.79 -23.70
C GLN A 45 -11.39 2.54 -23.64
N GLN A 46 -12.18 3.46 -23.08
CA GLN A 46 -13.62 3.27 -22.87
C GLN A 46 -14.52 3.81 -23.99
N GLY A 47 -13.96 4.43 -25.05
CA GLY A 47 -14.77 5.08 -26.07
C GLY A 47 -15.59 6.25 -25.48
N ARG A 48 -16.35 6.96 -26.32
CA ARG A 48 -17.07 8.22 -25.98
C ARG A 48 -18.21 8.07 -24.93
N ALA A 49 -18.23 7.03 -24.12
CA ALA A 49 -19.15 6.93 -23.00
C ALA A 49 -18.68 7.86 -21.86
N SER A 50 -19.41 8.95 -21.70
CA SER A 50 -19.13 10.08 -20.82
C SER A 50 -19.00 9.69 -19.35
N LEU A 51 -17.76 9.46 -18.88
CA LEU A 51 -17.43 9.68 -17.47
C LEU A 51 -17.52 11.18 -17.23
N ASN A 52 -18.55 11.60 -16.47
CA ASN A 52 -18.77 12.99 -16.15
C ASN A 52 -17.59 13.53 -15.33
N ILE A 53 -17.16 14.77 -15.60
CA ILE A 53 -15.98 15.37 -14.95
C ILE A 53 -16.21 15.48 -13.43
N GLU A 54 -17.46 15.70 -13.02
CA GLU A 54 -17.89 15.76 -11.61
C GLU A 54 -17.76 14.42 -10.90
N ASP A 55 -18.17 13.31 -11.53
CA ASP A 55 -17.93 11.97 -10.99
C ASP A 55 -16.43 11.76 -10.77
N LEU A 56 -15.61 12.20 -11.72
CA LEU A 56 -14.15 12.10 -11.70
C LEU A 56 -13.50 12.87 -10.54
N PHE A 57 -14.03 14.05 -10.18
CA PHE A 57 -13.61 14.80 -8.99
C PHE A 57 -14.07 14.12 -7.70
N ALA A 58 -15.27 13.54 -7.67
CA ALA A 58 -15.73 12.71 -6.56
C ALA A 58 -14.87 11.43 -6.39
N TRP A 59 -14.40 10.83 -7.50
CA TRP A 59 -13.39 9.78 -7.49
C TRP A 59 -12.07 10.31 -6.91
N HIS A 60 -11.61 11.48 -7.32
CA HIS A 60 -10.37 12.10 -6.82
C HIS A 60 -10.40 12.30 -5.30
N GLU A 61 -11.46 12.89 -4.72
CA GLU A 61 -11.57 13.07 -3.27
C GLU A 61 -11.60 11.75 -2.50
N ARG A 62 -12.28 10.73 -3.05
CA ARG A 62 -12.34 9.39 -2.44
C ARG A 62 -10.98 8.68 -2.40
N LEU A 63 -10.02 9.10 -3.22
CA LEU A 63 -8.74 8.40 -3.42
C LEU A 63 -7.56 9.07 -2.71
N ILE A 64 -7.78 10.23 -2.10
CA ILE A 64 -6.80 10.85 -1.21
C ILE A 64 -6.57 9.92 -0.01
N LEU A 65 -5.30 9.57 0.21
CA LEU A 65 -4.89 8.85 1.40
C LEU A 65 -4.90 9.81 2.58
N ASN A 66 -5.83 9.58 3.51
CA ASN A 66 -5.83 10.18 4.83
C ASN A 66 -5.19 9.22 5.84
N HIS A 67 -4.79 9.72 7.00
CA HIS A 67 -4.16 8.91 8.06
C HIS A 67 -4.97 7.65 8.41
N GLY A 68 -6.30 7.76 8.56
CA GLY A 68 -7.17 6.61 8.82
C GLY A 68 -7.30 5.62 7.66
N SER A 69 -7.16 6.09 6.41
CA SER A 69 -7.24 5.24 5.22
C SER A 69 -6.02 4.33 5.07
N VAL A 70 -4.86 4.77 5.55
CA VAL A 70 -3.63 3.96 5.58
C VAL A 70 -3.77 2.79 6.56
N LEU A 71 -4.34 3.04 7.74
CA LEU A 71 -4.62 1.98 8.73
C LEU A 71 -5.62 0.95 8.20
N GLY A 72 -6.66 1.40 7.47
CA GLY A 72 -7.61 0.49 6.83
C GLY A 72 -6.95 -0.42 5.77
N VAL A 73 -6.03 0.12 4.96
CA VAL A 73 -5.25 -0.66 3.99
C VAL A 73 -4.35 -1.68 4.71
N MET A 74 -3.72 -1.29 5.82
CA MET A 74 -2.90 -2.20 6.62
C MET A 74 -3.72 -3.31 7.26
N GLY A 75 -4.89 -3.00 7.79
CA GLY A 75 -5.82 -3.98 8.32
C GLY A 75 -6.19 -5.03 7.27
N LEU A 76 -6.51 -4.61 6.05
CA LEU A 76 -6.82 -5.52 4.94
C LEU A 76 -5.61 -6.39 4.51
N LEU A 77 -4.39 -5.83 4.54
CA LEU A 77 -3.17 -6.60 4.25
C LEU A 77 -2.89 -7.65 5.33
N ILE A 78 -3.07 -7.31 6.61
CA ILE A 78 -2.88 -8.23 7.74
C ILE A 78 -3.97 -9.30 7.74
N GLU A 79 -5.22 -8.93 7.50
CA GLU A 79 -6.33 -9.87 7.33
C GLU A 79 -6.03 -10.85 6.21
N GLY A 80 -5.48 -10.38 5.08
CA GLY A 80 -5.03 -11.24 3.98
C GLY A 80 -3.81 -12.11 4.32
N MET A 81 -2.94 -11.72 5.25
CA MET A 81 -1.86 -12.60 5.72
C MET A 81 -2.40 -13.70 6.65
N LEU A 82 -3.37 -13.37 7.50
CA LEU A 82 -3.98 -14.30 8.45
C LEU A 82 -4.93 -15.29 7.76
N GLN A 83 -5.73 -14.80 6.82
CA GLN A 83 -6.57 -15.62 5.96
C GLN A 83 -5.73 -16.05 4.77
N SER A 84 -5.06 -17.22 4.88
CA SER A 84 -4.32 -17.86 3.78
C SER A 84 -5.01 -17.59 2.44
N ILE A 85 -4.36 -16.78 1.59
CA ILE A 85 -4.84 -16.35 0.26
C ILE A 85 -4.85 -17.58 -0.66
N ARG A 86 -5.74 -18.54 -0.39
CA ARG A 86 -5.95 -19.76 -1.19
C ARG A 86 -6.72 -19.44 -2.47
N LYS A 87 -7.33 -18.25 -2.54
CA LYS A 87 -8.02 -17.72 -3.72
C LYS A 87 -7.48 -16.32 -4.00
N SER A 88 -7.50 -15.88 -5.26
CA SER A 88 -7.01 -14.54 -5.61
C SER A 88 -7.74 -13.46 -4.78
N VAL A 89 -7.09 -12.32 -4.52
CA VAL A 89 -7.73 -11.19 -3.81
C VAL A 89 -9.05 -10.79 -4.48
N ALA A 90 -9.14 -10.90 -5.82
CA ALA A 90 -10.37 -10.67 -6.56
C ALA A 90 -11.46 -11.73 -6.30
N ALA A 91 -11.09 -12.99 -6.06
CA ALA A 91 -12.02 -14.06 -5.70
C ALA A 91 -12.54 -13.93 -4.26
N HIS A 92 -11.75 -13.35 -3.34
CA HIS A 92 -12.26 -12.90 -2.04
C HIS A 92 -13.21 -11.68 -2.15
N CYS A 93 -13.16 -10.96 -3.27
CA CYS A 93 -14.06 -9.85 -3.60
C CYS A 93 -15.28 -10.27 -4.45
N SER A 94 -15.52 -11.57 -4.64
CA SER A 94 -16.64 -12.09 -5.44
C SER A 94 -17.95 -12.09 -4.65
N THR A 95 -19.02 -11.58 -5.25
CA THR A 95 -20.40 -11.44 -4.71
C THR A 95 -21.12 -12.77 -4.43
N LYS A 96 -20.53 -13.93 -4.72
CA LYS A 96 -21.16 -15.20 -4.34
C LYS A 96 -21.15 -15.29 -2.81
N GLN A 97 -22.34 -15.27 -2.20
CA GLN A 97 -22.48 -15.45 -0.76
C GLN A 97 -21.73 -16.72 -0.33
N VAL A 98 -20.67 -16.52 0.45
CA VAL A 98 -20.09 -17.57 1.29
C VAL A 98 -20.20 -17.02 2.71
N GLY A 99 -21.35 -17.27 3.33
CA GLY A 99 -21.60 -16.93 4.74
C GLY A 99 -22.00 -15.48 5.05
N ALA A 100 -22.10 -15.20 6.34
CA ALA A 100 -22.86 -14.13 6.99
C ALA A 100 -22.19 -12.74 7.01
N LEU A 101 -21.71 -12.22 5.87
CA LEU A 101 -21.17 -10.85 5.81
C LEU A 101 -21.97 -9.94 4.87
N PRO A 102 -22.48 -8.78 5.37
CA PRO A 102 -23.43 -7.96 4.63
C PRO A 102 -22.78 -7.18 3.48
N THR A 103 -23.60 -6.94 2.46
CA THR A 103 -23.36 -6.51 1.08
C THR A 103 -22.79 -5.08 0.89
N ASN A 104 -22.03 -4.52 1.85
CA ASN A 104 -21.59 -3.11 1.78
C ASN A 104 -20.06 -2.87 1.72
N ARG A 105 -19.23 -3.92 1.51
CA ARG A 105 -17.76 -3.76 1.49
C ARG A 105 -17.15 -3.52 0.11
N PHE A 106 -17.93 -3.60 -0.99
CA PHE A 106 -17.43 -3.41 -2.36
C PHE A 106 -16.70 -2.08 -2.58
N ASN A 107 -17.22 -0.98 -2.02
CA ASN A 107 -16.60 0.34 -2.15
C ASN A 107 -15.24 0.43 -1.45
N LEU A 108 -15.03 -0.29 -0.35
CA LEU A 108 -13.75 -0.33 0.36
C LEU A 108 -12.70 -1.12 -0.44
N PHE A 109 -13.09 -2.22 -1.08
CA PHE A 109 -12.20 -3.04 -1.90
C PHE A 109 -11.82 -2.36 -3.23
N ASN A 110 -12.79 -1.76 -3.93
CA ASN A 110 -12.48 -0.99 -5.15
C ASN A 110 -11.53 0.17 -4.85
N ARG A 111 -11.74 0.84 -3.70
CA ARG A 111 -10.84 1.87 -3.19
C ARG A 111 -9.46 1.30 -2.84
N PHE A 112 -9.39 0.14 -2.19
CA PHE A 112 -8.13 -0.53 -1.85
C PHE A 112 -7.29 -0.81 -3.10
N PHE A 113 -7.86 -1.42 -4.15
CA PHE A 113 -7.12 -1.69 -5.39
C PHE A 113 -6.61 -0.42 -6.05
N HIS A 114 -7.41 0.66 -6.05
CA HIS A 114 -6.98 1.93 -6.61
C HIS A 114 -5.83 2.55 -5.82
N ILE A 115 -5.94 2.56 -4.48
CA ILE A 115 -4.89 3.04 -3.57
C ILE A 115 -3.61 2.23 -3.79
N MET A 116 -3.69 0.90 -3.79
CA MET A 116 -2.55 0.02 -4.04
C MET A 116 -1.92 0.25 -5.42
N GLY A 117 -2.73 0.54 -6.44
CA GLY A 117 -2.27 0.90 -7.78
C GLY A 117 -1.64 2.29 -7.89
N CYS A 118 -1.78 3.15 -6.88
CA CYS A 118 -1.16 4.47 -6.81
C CYS A 118 0.01 4.54 -5.81
N LEU A 119 0.10 3.57 -4.89
CA LEU A 119 0.95 3.65 -3.71
C LEU A 119 2.42 3.94 -4.07
N ARG A 120 2.93 5.06 -3.57
CA ARG A 120 4.33 5.47 -3.71
C ARG A 120 4.94 5.78 -2.35
N PHE A 121 6.09 5.18 -2.05
CA PHE A 121 6.88 5.50 -0.86
C PHE A 121 7.91 6.62 -1.11
N SER A 122 8.34 6.81 -2.36
CA SER A 122 9.41 7.76 -2.72
C SER A 122 9.05 8.65 -3.92
N ASN A 123 9.73 9.80 -4.01
CA ASN A 123 9.57 10.73 -5.12
C ASN A 123 10.42 10.33 -6.35
N LYS A 124 9.78 10.20 -7.51
CA LYS A 124 10.45 9.92 -8.80
C LYS A 124 11.46 10.98 -9.21
N ARG A 125 11.29 12.23 -8.78
CA ARG A 125 12.24 13.33 -9.08
C ARG A 125 13.38 13.44 -8.07
N SER A 126 13.51 12.49 -7.14
CA SER A 126 14.63 12.51 -6.20
C SER A 126 15.94 12.20 -6.93
N PRO A 127 17.06 12.90 -6.62
CA PRO A 127 18.36 12.56 -7.18
C PRO A 127 18.77 11.10 -6.92
N ARG A 128 18.30 10.55 -5.79
CA ARG A 128 18.48 9.14 -5.41
C ARG A 128 17.89 8.15 -6.41
N ALA A 129 16.94 8.57 -7.25
CA ALA A 129 16.34 7.69 -8.26
C ALA A 129 17.33 7.21 -9.32
N GLY A 130 18.40 7.97 -9.58
CA GLY A 130 19.46 7.59 -10.52
C GLY A 130 20.61 6.78 -9.91
N VAL A 131 20.74 6.78 -8.57
CA VAL A 131 21.89 6.19 -7.86
C VAL A 131 21.52 4.90 -7.15
N ASP A 132 20.38 4.89 -6.47
CA ASP A 132 19.97 3.79 -5.60
C ASP A 132 18.91 2.92 -6.28
N ARG A 133 19.22 1.66 -6.60
CA ARG A 133 18.26 0.73 -7.23
C ARG A 133 17.00 0.48 -6.37
N ALA A 134 17.13 0.55 -5.05
CA ALA A 134 16.03 0.36 -4.10
C ALA A 134 15.38 1.68 -3.64
N TRP A 135 15.66 2.81 -4.32
CA TRP A 135 15.19 4.14 -3.93
C TRP A 135 13.68 4.22 -3.68
N LYS A 136 12.90 3.40 -4.39
CA LYS A 136 11.44 3.33 -4.30
C LYS A 136 10.93 2.85 -2.96
N ILE A 137 11.69 2.02 -2.24
CA ILE A 137 11.32 1.46 -0.93
C ILE A 137 12.22 1.94 0.20
N ARG A 138 13.31 2.65 -0.12
CA ARG A 138 14.31 3.15 0.82
C ARG A 138 13.72 3.85 2.06
N PRO A 139 12.73 4.75 1.97
CA PRO A 139 12.17 5.40 3.15
C PRO A 139 11.55 4.42 4.16
N MET A 140 10.92 3.35 3.67
CA MET A 140 10.38 2.30 4.53
C MET A 140 11.51 1.45 5.12
N MET A 141 12.51 1.08 4.31
CA MET A 141 13.66 0.30 4.79
C MET A 141 14.46 1.05 5.87
N ASP A 142 14.74 2.34 5.67
CA ASP A 142 15.51 3.15 6.62
C ASP A 142 14.80 3.25 7.98
N VAL A 143 13.47 3.35 7.98
CA VAL A 143 12.67 3.38 9.20
C VAL A 143 12.67 2.02 9.88
N LEU A 144 12.41 0.94 9.15
CA LEU A 144 12.42 -0.42 9.71
C LEU A 144 13.79 -0.76 10.29
N GLN A 145 14.88 -0.54 9.54
CA GLN A 145 16.24 -0.80 10.04
C GLN A 145 16.53 -0.02 11.33
N ARG A 146 16.12 1.25 11.39
CA ARG A 146 16.29 2.08 12.58
C ARG A 146 15.46 1.61 13.77
N THR A 147 14.20 1.24 13.56
CA THR A 147 13.30 0.81 14.64
C THR A 147 13.68 -0.58 15.14
N PHE A 148 14.05 -1.51 14.26
CA PHE A 148 14.59 -2.81 14.65
C PHE A 148 15.89 -2.69 15.43
N ALA A 149 16.85 -1.90 14.96
CA ALA A 149 18.12 -1.71 15.67
C ALA A 149 17.96 -1.07 17.07
N ARG A 150 16.87 -0.32 17.30
CA ARG A 150 16.57 0.32 18.60
C ARG A 150 15.71 -0.54 19.51
N GLY A 151 14.80 -1.32 18.96
CA GLY A 151 13.80 -2.08 19.72
C GLY A 151 14.15 -3.54 19.92
N PHE A 152 15.17 -4.04 19.24
CA PHE A 152 15.59 -5.43 19.33
C PHE A 152 17.07 -5.52 19.74
N HIS A 153 17.31 -6.09 20.91
CA HIS A 153 18.65 -6.45 21.35
C HIS A 153 18.97 -7.86 20.86
N ALA A 154 19.98 -7.99 20.01
CA ALA A 154 20.39 -9.28 19.48
C ALA A 154 21.00 -10.15 20.60
N PRO A 155 20.65 -11.45 20.66
CA PRO A 155 21.28 -12.39 21.58
C PRO A 155 22.74 -12.67 21.19
N SER A 156 23.48 -13.35 22.07
CA SER A 156 24.90 -13.70 21.86
C SER A 156 25.15 -14.62 20.66
N VAL A 157 24.10 -15.30 20.17
CA VAL A 157 24.17 -16.20 19.01
C VAL A 157 23.19 -15.71 17.94
N ILE A 158 23.70 -15.44 16.74
CA ILE A 158 22.93 -14.91 15.61
C ILE A 158 23.17 -15.83 14.41
N SER A 159 22.11 -16.15 13.66
CA SER A 159 22.20 -16.83 12.37
C SER A 159 21.94 -15.85 11.22
N PHE A 160 22.61 -16.09 10.11
CA PHE A 160 22.43 -15.36 8.87
C PHE A 160 21.97 -16.32 7.78
N ASP A 161 20.96 -15.94 7.03
CA ASP A 161 20.41 -16.70 5.91
C ASP A 161 19.85 -15.73 4.86
N GLU A 162 19.64 -16.21 3.64
CA GLU A 162 19.07 -15.44 2.53
C GLU A 162 17.60 -15.81 2.29
N ALA A 163 16.73 -14.80 2.28
CA ALA A 163 15.34 -14.97 1.88
C ALA A 163 15.11 -14.39 0.48
N THR A 164 14.79 -15.26 -0.49
CA THR A 164 14.42 -14.82 -1.84
C THR A 164 12.91 -14.53 -1.91
N ARG A 165 12.55 -13.29 -2.25
CA ARG A 165 11.15 -12.94 -2.54
C ARG A 165 10.85 -13.11 -4.03
N PRO A 166 10.00 -14.07 -4.44
CA PRO A 166 9.72 -14.28 -5.86
C PRO A 166 8.96 -13.09 -6.46
N SER A 167 9.42 -12.62 -7.63
CA SER A 167 8.76 -11.58 -8.42
C SER A 167 8.70 -12.05 -9.87
N ARG A 168 7.51 -12.45 -10.33
CA ARG A 168 7.28 -12.93 -11.72
C ARG A 168 6.75 -11.83 -12.64
N SER A 169 7.08 -10.57 -12.36
CA SER A 169 6.61 -9.45 -13.16
C SER A 169 7.30 -9.44 -14.52
N ARG A 170 6.52 -9.38 -15.61
CA ARG A 170 7.03 -9.18 -16.98
C ARG A 170 7.87 -7.91 -17.16
N TYR A 171 7.75 -6.97 -16.23
CA TYR A 171 8.50 -5.71 -16.22
C TYR A 171 9.81 -5.79 -15.43
N ASN A 172 10.14 -6.95 -14.88
CA ASN A 172 11.44 -7.22 -14.28
C ASN A 172 12.19 -8.16 -15.22
N PRO A 173 13.05 -7.63 -16.12
CA PRO A 173 13.85 -8.50 -16.98
C PRO A 173 14.72 -9.39 -16.08
N THR A 174 14.69 -10.70 -16.33
CA THR A 174 15.65 -11.68 -15.81
C THR A 174 17.03 -11.41 -16.36
#